data_AF-A0A0C9YRY5-F1
#
_entry.id   AF-A0A0C9YRY5-F1
#
_cell.length_a   1.000
_cell.length_b   1.000
_cell.length_c   1.000
_cell.angle_alpha   90.00
_cell.angle_beta   90.00
_cell.angle_gamma   90.00
#
_symmetry.space_group_name_H-M   'P 1'
#
loop_
_entity.id
_entity.type
_entity.pdbx_description
1 polymer ?
#
loop_
_entity_poly.entity_id
_entity_poly.type
_entity_poly.pdbx_seq_one_letter_code
_entity_poly.pdbx_strand_id
1 'polypeptide(L)'
;MVKAQKLTENDGCPHARDYDDITQEFIATMIREYCAHLCVHAPMPNHAQETSLLSASWARACQVTTVNLTCTPQLVKLISTPSLLSTCMHLDFGTLYVTIQGSQVQGQLKSKLQPLVEAMYGFYSSQSKSTVKKNQALAEDLKEGMNFTFKVQFHCHGPSGIYITPLIQKIMNMMWFANKHDDGITFTNHFNPFPYPMLALVLTAIECCIDEWATGTWMDIAFTIQEYQGIFELHLNCLWEFKEATKEFGVLPGICKKMYEVGWYVDILCTSHHS
;
A
#
# COMPACT_ATOMS: atom_id res chain seq x y z
N MET A 1 -0.47 -18.89 29.09
CA MET A 1 -1.19 -18.65 27.83
C MET A 1 -2.67 -18.70 28.12
N VAL A 2 -3.41 -17.69 27.69
CA VAL A 2 -4.86 -17.56 27.86
C VAL A 2 -5.53 -18.10 26.60
N LYS A 3 -6.69 -18.75 26.74
CA LYS A 3 -7.53 -19.11 25.59
C LYS A 3 -8.52 -17.98 25.34
N ALA A 4 -8.71 -17.61 24.08
CA ALA A 4 -9.73 -16.64 23.69
C ALA A 4 -11.11 -17.11 24.18
N GLN A 5 -11.90 -16.21 24.77
CA GLN A 5 -13.24 -16.52 25.23
C GLN A 5 -14.24 -16.15 24.14
N LYS A 6 -14.91 -17.17 23.59
CA LYS A 6 -15.99 -16.98 22.61
C LYS A 6 -17.29 -16.65 23.37
N LEU A 7 -17.95 -15.56 22.99
CA LEU A 7 -19.22 -15.10 23.56
C LEU A 7 -20.42 -15.79 22.91
N THR A 8 -20.30 -16.18 21.64
CA THR A 8 -21.37 -16.80 20.84
C THR A 8 -20.88 -18.03 20.10
N GLU A 9 -21.51 -19.19 20.33
CA GLU A 9 -21.26 -20.39 19.53
C GLU A 9 -22.08 -20.33 18.23
N ASN A 10 -21.45 -19.84 17.17
CA ASN A 10 -21.96 -19.94 15.81
C ASN A 10 -21.13 -20.96 15.00
N ASP A 11 -21.81 -21.82 14.23
CA ASP A 11 -21.22 -22.78 13.28
C ASP A 11 -20.70 -22.10 11.98
N GLY A 12 -20.87 -20.79 11.88
CA GLY A 12 -20.40 -19.98 10.75
C GLY A 12 -18.90 -19.65 10.80
N CYS A 13 -18.44 -18.86 9.82
CA CYS A 13 -17.07 -18.34 9.83
C CYS A 13 -16.84 -17.48 11.09
N PRO A 14 -15.69 -17.60 11.80
CA PRO A 14 -15.46 -16.82 13.00
C PRO A 14 -15.43 -15.32 12.68
N HIS A 15 -16.06 -14.51 13.54
CA HIS A 15 -15.98 -13.05 13.50
C HIS A 15 -15.34 -12.51 14.78
N ALA A 16 -14.68 -11.34 14.70
CA ALA A 16 -14.08 -10.71 15.88
C ALA A 16 -15.11 -10.46 16.99
N ARG A 17 -16.32 -10.02 16.64
CA ARG A 17 -17.44 -9.80 17.58
C ARG A 17 -17.91 -11.04 18.35
N ASP A 18 -17.52 -12.24 17.91
CA ASP A 18 -17.86 -13.48 18.60
C ASP A 18 -16.99 -13.70 19.84
N TYR A 19 -16.01 -12.82 20.13
CA TYR A 19 -15.07 -12.94 21.23
C TYR A 19 -15.21 -11.81 22.26
N ASP A 20 -14.67 -12.03 23.46
CA ASP A 20 -14.60 -11.02 24.51
C ASP A 20 -13.80 -9.76 24.09
N ASP A 21 -14.02 -8.64 24.78
CA ASP A 21 -13.42 -7.34 24.43
C ASP A 21 -11.89 -7.37 24.42
N ILE A 22 -11.26 -8.16 25.30
CA ILE A 22 -9.80 -8.32 25.36
C ILE A 22 -9.30 -9.03 24.10
N THR A 23 -9.99 -10.09 23.69
CA THR A 23 -9.67 -10.80 22.45
C THR A 23 -9.92 -9.93 21.22
N GLN A 24 -10.98 -9.11 21.20
CA GLN A 24 -11.25 -8.18 20.11
C GLN A 24 -10.15 -7.12 19.98
N GLU A 25 -9.71 -6.51 21.08
CA GLU A 25 -8.60 -5.55 21.10
C GLU A 25 -7.29 -6.19 20.63
N PHE A 26 -7.03 -7.43 21.05
CA PHE A 26 -5.90 -8.21 20.56
C PHE A 26 -5.96 -8.42 19.05
N ILE A 27 -7.10 -8.87 18.53
CA ILE A 27 -7.31 -9.06 17.08
C ILE A 27 -7.09 -7.73 16.34
N ALA A 28 -7.65 -6.63 16.81
CA ALA A 28 -7.45 -5.31 16.20
C ALA A 28 -5.96 -4.90 16.16
N THR A 29 -5.23 -5.14 17.25
CA THR A 29 -3.79 -4.85 17.34
C THR A 29 -2.97 -5.76 16.43
N MET A 30 -3.30 -7.06 16.41
CA MET A 30 -2.71 -8.04 15.50
C MET A 30 -2.81 -7.63 14.05
N ILE A 31 -4.00 -7.22 13.63
CA ILE A 31 -4.28 -6.77 12.27
C ILE A 31 -3.36 -5.59 11.93
N ARG A 32 -3.30 -4.59 12.80
CA ARG A 32 -2.49 -3.39 12.56
C ARG A 32 -0.99 -3.70 12.46
N GLU A 33 -0.45 -4.51 13.37
CA GLU A 33 0.97 -4.91 13.32
C GLU A 33 1.26 -5.73 12.05
N TYR A 34 0.35 -6.63 11.66
CA TYR A 34 0.49 -7.40 10.43
C TYR A 34 0.46 -6.52 9.19
N CYS A 35 -0.43 -5.52 9.14
CA CYS A 35 -0.47 -4.54 8.04
C CYS A 35 0.83 -3.74 7.95
N ALA A 36 1.33 -3.24 9.07
CA ALA A 36 2.59 -2.50 9.12
C ALA A 36 3.75 -3.38 8.63
N HIS A 37 3.84 -4.63 9.10
CA HIS A 37 4.88 -5.57 8.65
C HIS A 37 4.75 -5.93 7.16
N LEU A 38 3.54 -6.13 6.64
CA LEU A 38 3.32 -6.34 5.20
C LEU A 38 3.84 -5.15 4.39
N CYS A 39 3.46 -3.94 4.76
CA CYS A 39 3.90 -2.72 4.08
C CYS A 39 5.43 -2.59 4.09
N VAL A 40 6.08 -2.84 5.23
CA VAL A 40 7.52 -2.63 5.37
C VAL A 40 8.35 -3.74 4.74
N HIS A 41 7.91 -5.00 4.82
CA HIS A 41 8.78 -6.15 4.53
C HIS A 41 8.37 -6.93 3.28
N ALA A 42 7.07 -7.13 3.03
CA ALA A 42 6.61 -7.88 1.87
C ALA A 42 5.19 -7.45 1.46
N PRO A 43 5.05 -6.34 0.70
CA PRO A 43 3.74 -5.88 0.21
C PRO A 43 3.08 -6.84 -0.80
N MET A 44 3.88 -7.73 -1.40
CA MET A 44 3.45 -8.86 -2.20
C MET A 44 4.05 -10.16 -1.62
N PRO A 45 3.49 -10.68 -0.52
CA PRO A 45 4.10 -11.81 0.17
C PRO A 45 3.78 -13.14 -0.55
N ASN A 46 4.74 -14.06 -0.55
CA ASN A 46 4.46 -15.48 -0.80
C ASN A 46 4.02 -16.19 0.49
N HIS A 47 3.53 -17.43 0.39
CA HIS A 47 3.03 -18.19 1.55
C HIS A 47 4.03 -18.34 2.71
N ALA A 48 5.33 -18.45 2.42
CA ALA A 48 6.35 -18.54 3.47
C ALA A 48 6.51 -17.20 4.20
N GLN A 49 6.49 -16.08 3.45
CA GLN A 49 6.53 -14.73 4.01
C GLN A 49 5.27 -14.41 4.82
N GLU A 50 4.07 -14.79 4.33
CA GLU A 50 2.81 -14.62 5.07
C GLU A 50 2.89 -15.28 6.45
N THR A 51 3.38 -16.52 6.50
CA THR A 51 3.52 -17.28 7.74
C THR A 51 4.52 -16.61 8.71
N SER A 52 5.64 -16.14 8.18
CA SER A 52 6.68 -15.45 8.98
C SER A 52 6.17 -14.12 9.55
N LEU A 53 5.52 -13.30 8.73
CA LEU A 53 4.95 -12.02 9.13
C LEU A 53 3.83 -12.19 10.14
N LEU A 54 2.98 -13.21 9.97
CA LEU A 54 1.91 -13.53 10.92
C LEU A 54 2.50 -13.85 12.31
N SER A 55 3.55 -14.67 12.35
CA SER A 55 4.25 -15.01 13.60
C SER A 55 4.88 -13.80 14.27
N ALA A 56 5.58 -12.95 13.50
CA ALA A 56 6.19 -11.72 14.02
C ALA A 56 5.15 -10.74 14.58
N SER A 57 4.04 -10.59 13.87
CA SER A 57 2.91 -9.73 14.29
C SER A 57 2.24 -10.27 15.55
N TRP A 58 2.14 -11.60 15.68
CA TRP A 58 1.65 -12.27 16.89
C TRP A 58 2.49 -11.98 18.12
N ALA A 59 3.80 -12.12 17.99
CA ALA A 59 4.72 -11.79 19.06
C ALA A 59 4.57 -10.32 19.50
N ARG A 60 4.42 -9.40 18.53
CA ARG A 60 4.26 -7.97 18.79
C ARG A 60 2.93 -7.62 19.45
N ALA A 61 1.80 -8.15 18.97
CA ALA A 61 0.51 -7.89 19.61
C ALA A 61 0.45 -8.43 21.04
N CYS A 62 1.07 -9.59 21.31
CA CYS A 62 1.21 -10.11 22.67
C CYS A 62 1.97 -9.13 23.58
N GLN A 63 3.01 -8.49 23.06
CA GLN A 63 3.78 -7.49 23.81
C GLN A 63 2.97 -6.20 24.03
N VAL A 64 2.32 -5.68 22.98
CA VAL A 64 1.58 -4.40 23.03
C VAL A 64 0.36 -4.50 23.94
N THR A 65 -0.42 -5.57 23.82
CA THR A 65 -1.64 -5.75 24.63
C THR A 65 -1.35 -6.35 26.01
N THR A 66 -0.13 -6.84 26.24
CA THR A 66 0.22 -7.64 27.43
C THR A 66 -0.61 -8.94 27.56
N VAL A 67 -1.34 -9.32 26.49
CA VAL A 67 -2.17 -10.53 26.46
C VAL A 67 -1.40 -11.65 25.78
N ASN A 68 -1.23 -12.78 26.46
CA ASN A 68 -0.56 -13.95 25.89
C ASN A 68 -1.61 -14.98 25.42
N LEU A 69 -2.29 -14.66 24.31
CA LEU A 69 -3.30 -15.53 23.70
C LEU A 69 -2.68 -16.72 22.99
N THR A 70 -3.34 -17.88 23.13
CA THR A 70 -2.99 -19.08 22.39
C THR A 70 -3.31 -18.91 20.91
N CYS A 71 -2.30 -19.06 20.05
CA CYS A 71 -2.48 -19.07 18.61
C CYS A 71 -3.24 -20.35 18.19
N THR A 72 -4.55 -20.22 17.97
CA THR A 72 -5.41 -21.34 17.54
C THR A 72 -5.67 -21.27 16.03
N PRO A 73 -5.93 -22.40 15.35
CA PRO A 73 -6.29 -22.41 13.94
C PRO A 73 -7.50 -21.52 13.61
N GLN A 74 -8.43 -21.32 14.55
CA GLN A 74 -9.59 -20.43 14.36
C GLN A 74 -9.20 -18.95 14.37
N LEU A 75 -8.32 -18.53 15.29
CA LEU A 75 -7.81 -17.16 15.31
C LEU A 75 -6.89 -16.88 14.11
N VAL A 76 -6.05 -17.85 13.75
CA VAL A 76 -5.28 -17.79 12.50
C VAL A 76 -6.23 -17.69 11.32
N LYS A 77 -7.31 -18.48 11.27
CA LYS A 77 -8.31 -18.36 10.20
C LYS A 77 -8.99 -16.98 10.20
N LEU A 78 -9.34 -16.43 11.35
CA LEU A 78 -9.92 -15.07 11.45
C LEU A 78 -8.97 -14.00 10.91
N ILE A 79 -7.66 -14.17 11.13
CA ILE A 79 -6.62 -13.24 10.69
C ILE A 79 -6.18 -13.53 9.24
N SER A 80 -6.24 -14.77 8.79
CA SER A 80 -5.65 -15.26 7.54
C SER A 80 -6.67 -15.77 6.52
N THR A 81 -7.99 -15.71 6.75
CA THR A 81 -9.00 -15.98 5.70
C THR A 81 -9.88 -14.78 5.30
N PRO A 82 -10.03 -14.52 3.99
CA PRO A 82 -10.84 -13.44 3.47
C PRO A 82 -12.30 -13.86 3.53
N SER A 83 -12.91 -13.73 4.70
CA SER A 83 -14.31 -14.08 4.90
C SER A 83 -15.19 -12.89 4.51
N LEU A 84 -15.40 -12.77 3.20
CA LEU A 84 -16.58 -12.22 2.52
C LEU A 84 -16.83 -10.71 2.64
N LEU A 85 -16.37 -9.99 1.62
CA LEU A 85 -17.21 -8.97 0.98
C LEU A 85 -18.62 -9.53 0.79
N SER A 86 -19.65 -8.79 1.22
CA SER A 86 -21.06 -8.91 0.81
C SER A 86 -22.13 -9.21 1.89
N THR A 87 -21.94 -8.92 3.17
CA THR A 87 -23.14 -8.86 4.07
C THR A 87 -23.16 -7.78 5.14
N CYS A 88 -22.28 -6.78 5.09
CA CYS A 88 -22.37 -5.64 6.00
C CYS A 88 -22.35 -4.32 5.21
N MET A 89 -23.37 -4.10 4.39
CA MET A 89 -23.91 -2.76 4.24
C MET A 89 -24.81 -2.53 5.45
N HIS A 90 -24.62 -1.39 6.14
CA HIS A 90 -25.25 -1.01 7.40
C HIS A 90 -24.56 -1.58 8.65
N LEU A 91 -23.49 -0.90 9.09
CA LEU A 91 -23.38 -0.25 10.40
C LEU A 91 -21.95 0.27 10.60
N ASP A 92 -21.85 1.31 11.40
CA ASP A 92 -20.75 2.26 11.58
C ASP A 92 -19.36 1.65 11.87
N PHE A 93 -18.33 2.36 11.40
CA PHE A 93 -16.93 2.36 11.86
C PHE A 93 -16.28 1.02 12.28
N GLY A 94 -15.36 0.51 11.45
CA GLY A 94 -14.07 0.04 11.97
C GLY A 94 -13.75 -1.47 12.02
N THR A 95 -14.53 -2.38 11.43
CA THR A 95 -14.22 -3.83 11.55
C THR A 95 -14.50 -4.64 10.27
N LEU A 96 -13.78 -4.35 9.19
CA LEU A 96 -13.73 -5.17 7.96
C LEU A 96 -12.28 -5.34 7.48
N TYR A 97 -11.46 -5.98 8.30
CA TYR A 97 -10.06 -6.29 8.02
C TYR A 97 -9.95 -7.73 8.52
N VAL A 98 -9.48 -8.74 7.78
CA VAL A 98 -8.06 -9.10 7.93
C VAL A 98 -7.37 -9.70 6.70
N THR A 99 -7.99 -10.43 5.78
CA THR A 99 -7.19 -11.14 4.74
C THR A 99 -7.27 -10.52 3.35
N ILE A 100 -7.77 -9.30 3.30
CA ILE A 100 -7.89 -8.51 2.08
C ILE A 100 -6.71 -7.52 2.00
N GLN A 101 -5.77 -7.44 2.95
CA GLN A 101 -4.89 -6.27 3.04
C GLN A 101 -3.91 -6.07 1.88
N GLY A 102 -3.27 -7.12 1.34
CA GLY A 102 -2.45 -6.97 0.13
C GLY A 102 -3.28 -6.50 -1.07
N SER A 103 -4.37 -7.21 -1.38
CA SER A 103 -5.25 -6.91 -2.51
C SER A 103 -6.12 -5.65 -2.33
N GLN A 104 -6.43 -5.26 -1.09
CA GLN A 104 -7.15 -4.05 -0.71
C GLN A 104 -6.22 -2.85 -0.74
N VAL A 105 -4.99 -2.96 -0.23
CA VAL A 105 -3.99 -1.89 -0.40
C VAL A 105 -3.70 -1.71 -1.89
N GLN A 106 -3.51 -2.79 -2.65
CA GLN A 106 -3.34 -2.75 -4.11
C GLN A 106 -4.57 -2.14 -4.81
N GLY A 107 -5.78 -2.58 -4.49
CA GLY A 107 -7.01 -2.06 -5.09
C GLY A 107 -7.31 -0.60 -4.72
N GLN A 108 -7.09 -0.21 -3.46
CA GLN A 108 -7.20 1.19 -3.01
C GLN A 108 -6.14 2.06 -3.66
N LEU A 109 -4.90 1.56 -3.74
CA LEU A 109 -3.79 2.26 -4.39
C LEU A 109 -4.11 2.49 -5.86
N LYS A 110 -4.55 1.45 -6.57
CA LYS A 110 -4.96 1.52 -7.98
C LYS A 110 -6.10 2.51 -8.19
N SER A 111 -7.20 2.38 -7.45
CA SER A 111 -8.37 3.25 -7.60
C SER A 111 -8.08 4.73 -7.31
N LYS A 112 -7.16 5.03 -6.38
CA LYS A 112 -6.69 6.40 -6.15
C LYS A 112 -5.69 6.87 -7.21
N LEU A 113 -4.87 5.99 -7.76
CA LEU A 113 -3.86 6.32 -8.78
C LEU A 113 -4.46 6.57 -10.16
N GLN A 114 -5.44 5.77 -10.59
CA GLN A 114 -6.06 5.89 -11.91
C GLN A 114 -6.40 7.34 -12.29
N PRO A 115 -7.22 8.09 -11.51
CA PRO A 115 -7.54 9.47 -11.86
C PRO A 115 -6.34 10.43 -11.76
N LEU A 116 -5.33 10.12 -10.94
CA LEU A 116 -4.10 10.93 -10.85
C LEU A 116 -3.20 10.72 -12.06
N VAL A 117 -3.01 9.48 -12.50
CA VAL A 117 -2.23 9.11 -13.69
C VAL A 117 -2.86 9.73 -14.92
N GLU A 118 -4.18 9.61 -15.07
CA GLU A 118 -4.91 10.24 -16.17
C GLU A 118 -4.67 11.75 -16.21
N ALA A 119 -4.93 12.44 -15.09
CA ALA A 119 -4.82 13.90 -15.03
C ALA A 119 -3.38 14.42 -15.13
N MET A 120 -2.39 13.73 -14.52
CA MET A 120 -1.02 14.23 -14.43
C MET A 120 -0.18 13.93 -15.67
N TYR A 121 -0.44 12.81 -16.34
CA TYR A 121 0.24 12.49 -17.60
C TYR A 121 -0.54 12.95 -18.83
N GLY A 122 -1.83 13.27 -18.68
CA GLY A 122 -2.66 13.81 -19.76
C GLY A 122 -3.28 12.75 -20.66
N PHE A 123 -3.55 11.56 -20.12
CA PHE A 123 -4.43 10.61 -20.78
C PHE A 123 -5.86 11.17 -20.79
N TYR A 124 -6.61 10.85 -21.84
CA TYR A 124 -8.05 11.09 -21.86
C TYR A 124 -8.71 10.16 -22.86
N SER A 125 -9.95 9.76 -22.55
CA SER A 125 -10.73 8.86 -23.38
C SER A 125 -11.28 9.57 -24.63
N SER A 126 -11.03 9.01 -25.80
CA SER A 126 -11.61 9.48 -27.08
C SER A 126 -11.67 8.34 -28.08
N GLN A 127 -12.70 8.34 -28.95
CA GLN A 127 -12.78 7.42 -30.08
C GLN A 127 -11.95 7.87 -31.30
N SER A 128 -11.30 9.04 -31.21
CA SER A 128 -10.52 9.55 -32.34
C SER A 128 -9.23 8.76 -32.52
N LYS A 129 -8.96 8.34 -33.76
CA LYS A 129 -7.73 7.59 -34.10
C LYS A 129 -6.45 8.35 -33.72
N SER A 130 -6.48 9.68 -33.75
CA SER A 130 -5.35 10.53 -33.36
C SER A 130 -5.11 10.52 -31.86
N THR A 131 -6.16 10.59 -31.04
CA THR A 131 -6.02 10.46 -29.58
C THR A 131 -5.57 9.07 -29.16
N VAL A 132 -6.14 8.01 -29.76
CA VAL A 132 -5.72 6.62 -29.47
C VAL A 132 -4.22 6.45 -29.71
N LYS A 133 -3.71 6.91 -30.85
CA LYS A 133 -2.26 6.86 -31.14
C LYS A 133 -1.42 7.71 -30.18
N LYS A 134 -1.92 8.87 -29.75
CA LYS A 134 -1.21 9.71 -28.76
C LYS A 134 -1.12 9.04 -27.40
N ASN A 135 -2.23 8.45 -26.92
CA ASN A 135 -2.26 7.73 -25.66
C ASN A 135 -1.33 6.51 -25.70
N GLN A 136 -1.33 5.75 -26.80
CA GLN A 136 -0.41 4.62 -26.97
C GLN A 136 1.06 5.08 -26.92
N ALA A 137 1.41 6.10 -27.71
CA ALA A 137 2.78 6.63 -27.73
C ALA A 137 3.20 7.19 -26.37
N LEU A 138 2.29 7.82 -25.63
CA LEU A 138 2.53 8.31 -24.28
C LEU A 138 2.76 7.16 -23.29
N ALA A 139 1.95 6.10 -23.34
CA ALA A 139 2.13 4.94 -22.48
C ALA A 139 3.48 4.24 -22.75
N GLU A 140 3.87 4.10 -24.02
CA GLU A 140 5.18 3.58 -24.42
C GLU A 140 6.33 4.47 -23.91
N ASP A 141 6.27 5.79 -24.13
CA ASP A 141 7.28 6.76 -23.70
C ASP A 141 7.44 6.81 -22.16
N LEU A 142 6.34 6.76 -21.41
CA LEU A 142 6.37 6.75 -19.95
C LEU A 142 7.03 5.49 -19.40
N LYS A 143 6.81 4.34 -20.04
CA LYS A 143 7.40 3.05 -19.62
C LYS A 143 8.85 2.90 -20.05
N GLU A 144 9.24 3.49 -21.18
CA GLU A 144 10.63 3.45 -21.66
C GLU A 144 11.57 4.00 -20.58
N GLY A 145 12.55 3.18 -20.17
CA GLY A 145 13.52 3.57 -19.14
C GLY A 145 12.92 3.99 -17.79
N MET A 146 11.66 3.63 -17.50
CA MET A 146 10.90 4.12 -16.33
C MET A 146 10.79 5.65 -16.28
N ASN A 147 10.61 6.31 -17.44
CA ASN A 147 10.48 7.76 -17.56
C ASN A 147 9.42 8.36 -16.61
N PHE A 148 8.37 7.61 -16.30
CA PHE A 148 7.33 8.00 -15.33
C PHE A 148 7.86 8.33 -13.92
N THR A 149 9.06 7.86 -13.56
CA THR A 149 9.70 8.06 -12.25
C THR A 149 10.47 9.38 -12.14
N PHE A 150 10.72 10.05 -13.26
CA PHE A 150 11.44 11.31 -13.28
C PHE A 150 10.49 12.48 -13.14
N LYS A 151 10.95 13.57 -12.50
CA LYS A 151 10.21 14.84 -12.54
C LYS A 151 10.23 15.31 -13.99
N VAL A 152 9.11 15.18 -14.68
CA VAL A 152 8.93 15.76 -16.03
C VAL A 152 9.02 17.27 -15.86
N GLN A 153 10.22 17.82 -16.07
CA GLN A 153 10.42 19.24 -16.21
C GLN A 153 10.36 19.52 -17.70
N PHE A 154 9.24 20.13 -18.12
CA PHE A 154 9.03 20.69 -19.45
C PHE A 154 10.35 21.18 -20.04
N HIS A 155 10.68 20.68 -21.24
CA HIS A 155 11.72 21.12 -22.18
C HIS A 155 12.86 21.98 -21.58
N CYS A 156 14.05 21.38 -21.38
CA CYS A 156 15.38 21.94 -21.73
C CYS A 156 16.55 21.34 -20.90
N HIS A 157 16.32 20.58 -19.83
CA HIS A 157 17.41 20.12 -18.94
C HIS A 157 17.29 18.65 -18.50
N GLY A 158 17.00 17.73 -19.43
CA GLY A 158 16.98 16.29 -19.14
C GLY A 158 16.06 15.87 -17.98
N PRO A 159 16.06 14.58 -17.61
CA PRO A 159 15.31 14.08 -16.46
C PRO A 159 15.98 14.57 -15.17
N SER A 160 15.23 15.27 -14.31
CA SER A 160 15.70 15.82 -13.03
C SER A 160 14.91 15.18 -11.89
N GLY A 161 15.57 14.70 -10.82
CA GLY A 161 14.89 14.17 -9.62
C GLY A 161 14.12 12.85 -9.81
N ILE A 162 14.84 11.73 -9.83
CA ILE A 162 14.28 10.37 -9.83
C ILE A 162 13.49 10.13 -8.54
N TYR A 163 12.30 9.52 -8.66
CA TYR A 163 11.37 9.19 -7.57
C TYR A 163 10.77 10.39 -6.82
N ILE A 164 11.05 11.63 -7.23
CA ILE A 164 10.47 12.86 -6.64
C ILE A 164 9.38 13.42 -7.57
N THR A 165 8.54 12.55 -8.11
CA THR A 165 7.40 13.01 -8.91
C THR A 165 6.31 13.51 -7.97
N PRO A 166 5.61 14.61 -8.31
CA PRO A 166 4.46 15.06 -7.51
C PRO A 166 3.37 13.98 -7.40
N LEU A 167 3.31 13.06 -8.35
CA LEU A 167 2.41 11.91 -8.34
C LEU A 167 2.70 10.98 -7.17
N ILE A 168 3.97 10.57 -6.99
CA ILE A 168 4.40 9.67 -5.90
C ILE A 168 4.08 10.30 -4.54
N GLN A 169 4.42 11.58 -4.32
CA GLN A 169 4.10 12.22 -3.04
C GLN A 169 2.58 12.33 -2.82
N LYS A 170 1.81 12.67 -3.87
CA LYS A 170 0.36 12.84 -3.75
C LYS A 170 -0.34 11.52 -3.39
N ILE A 171 0.02 10.42 -4.05
CA ILE A 171 -0.57 9.12 -3.72
C ILE A 171 -0.17 8.63 -2.33
N MET A 172 1.09 8.85 -1.93
CA MET A 172 1.56 8.51 -0.58
C MET A 172 0.73 9.22 0.48
N ASN A 173 0.52 10.53 0.31
CA ASN A 173 -0.28 11.32 1.24
C ASN A 173 -1.73 10.82 1.29
N MET A 174 -2.33 10.48 0.14
CA MET A 174 -3.70 9.96 0.09
C MET A 174 -3.85 8.56 0.69
N MET A 175 -2.79 7.76 0.76
CA MET A 175 -2.84 6.38 1.22
C MET A 175 -2.45 6.21 2.69
N TRP A 176 -1.42 6.92 3.16
CA TRP A 176 -0.81 6.65 4.47
C TRP A 176 -0.68 7.89 5.38
N PHE A 177 -1.05 9.09 4.90
CA PHE A 177 -0.88 10.34 5.65
C PHE A 177 -2.06 11.32 5.49
N ALA A 178 -3.26 10.82 5.18
CA ALA A 178 -4.44 11.66 4.98
C ALA A 178 -5.07 12.07 6.32
N ASN A 179 -4.97 11.21 7.34
CA ASN A 179 -5.55 11.44 8.67
C ASN A 179 -4.59 11.00 9.78
N LYS A 180 -4.73 11.61 10.97
CA LYS A 180 -4.01 11.27 12.23
C LYS A 180 -4.02 9.79 12.65
N HIS A 181 -4.90 8.98 12.08
CA HIS A 181 -5.05 7.56 12.38
C HIS A 181 -4.53 6.64 11.27
N ASP A 182 -3.99 7.22 10.18
CA ASP A 182 -3.43 6.44 9.09
C ASP A 182 -2.08 5.83 9.50
N ASP A 183 -1.72 4.72 8.86
CA ASP A 183 -0.57 3.90 9.25
C ASP A 183 0.77 4.66 9.23
N GLY A 184 0.94 5.58 8.27
CA GLY A 184 2.15 6.41 8.19
C GLY A 184 2.31 7.35 9.39
N ILE A 185 1.21 7.63 10.10
CA ILE A 185 1.18 8.48 11.29
C ILE A 185 1.29 7.63 12.57
N THR A 186 0.49 6.57 12.68
CA THR A 186 0.45 5.74 13.90
C THR A 186 1.67 4.83 14.04
N PHE A 187 2.28 4.43 12.93
CA PHE A 187 3.42 3.51 12.89
C PHE A 187 4.70 4.20 12.42
N THR A 188 5.04 5.35 13.04
CA THR A 188 6.25 6.13 12.71
C THR A 188 7.52 5.28 12.59
N ASN A 189 7.74 4.32 13.49
CA ASN A 189 8.93 3.45 13.47
C ASN A 189 9.03 2.54 12.23
N HIS A 190 7.90 2.28 11.57
CA HIS A 190 7.82 1.45 10.37
C HIS A 190 7.89 2.30 9.10
N PHE A 191 7.38 3.53 9.14
CA PHE A 191 7.28 4.41 7.96
C PHE A 191 8.36 5.50 7.89
N ASN A 192 9.22 5.64 8.91
CA ASN A 192 10.30 6.63 8.94
C ASN A 192 11.70 5.97 8.93
N PRO A 193 12.47 6.06 7.83
CA PRO A 193 12.12 6.67 6.55
C PRO A 193 11.10 5.82 5.75
N PHE A 194 10.49 6.40 4.71
CA PHE A 194 9.46 5.70 3.94
C PHE A 194 9.99 4.36 3.37
N PRO A 195 9.28 3.22 3.51
CA PRO A 195 9.85 1.92 3.19
C PRO A 195 10.12 1.73 1.69
N TYR A 196 11.27 1.17 1.33
CA TYR A 196 11.60 0.87 -0.08
C TYR A 196 10.60 -0.10 -0.73
N PRO A 197 10.12 -1.17 -0.04
CA PRO A 197 9.10 -2.03 -0.62
C PRO A 197 7.79 -1.29 -0.91
N MET A 198 7.40 -0.31 -0.09
CA MET A 198 6.22 0.52 -0.38
C MET A 198 6.44 1.43 -1.58
N LEU A 199 7.63 2.01 -1.70
CA LEU A 199 7.97 2.80 -2.88
C LEU A 199 7.92 1.92 -4.14
N ALA A 200 8.48 0.70 -4.11
CA ALA A 200 8.38 -0.25 -5.20
C ALA A 200 6.91 -0.58 -5.55
N LEU A 201 6.06 -0.83 -4.54
CA LEU A 201 4.64 -1.08 -4.77
C LEU A 201 3.92 0.10 -5.44
N VAL A 202 4.24 1.33 -5.02
CA VAL A 202 3.70 2.56 -5.65
C VAL A 202 4.15 2.65 -7.11
N LEU A 203 5.42 2.36 -7.40
CA LEU A 203 5.94 2.36 -8.78
C LEU A 203 5.25 1.31 -9.65
N THR A 204 5.07 0.09 -9.13
CA THR A 204 4.34 -0.98 -9.80
C THR A 204 2.89 -0.60 -10.08
N ALA A 205 2.21 0.04 -9.12
CA ALA A 205 0.83 0.44 -9.29
C ALA A 205 0.67 1.59 -10.31
N ILE A 206 1.65 2.51 -10.38
CA ILE A 206 1.70 3.54 -11.42
C ILE A 206 1.87 2.87 -12.80
N GLU A 207 2.79 1.92 -12.92
CA GLU A 207 2.99 1.17 -14.17
C GLU A 207 1.72 0.41 -14.58
N CYS A 208 1.04 -0.23 -13.63
CA CYS A 208 -0.25 -0.88 -13.87
C CYS A 208 -1.30 0.10 -14.42
N CYS A 209 -1.39 1.31 -13.86
CA CYS A 209 -2.31 2.34 -14.36
C CYS A 209 -1.91 2.87 -15.75
N ILE A 210 -0.63 2.86 -16.10
CA ILE A 210 -0.16 3.23 -17.44
C ILE A 210 -0.49 2.11 -18.45
N ASP A 211 -0.38 0.84 -18.04
CA ASP A 211 -0.73 -0.32 -18.87
C ASP A 211 -2.20 -0.29 -19.32
N GLU A 212 -3.10 0.28 -18.52
CA GLU A 212 -4.51 0.48 -18.88
C GLU A 212 -4.69 1.30 -20.16
N TRP A 213 -3.66 2.07 -20.57
CA TRP A 213 -3.65 2.91 -21.75
C TRP A 213 -2.77 2.37 -22.88
N ALA A 214 -2.20 1.16 -22.74
CA ALA A 214 -1.26 0.60 -23.73
C ALA A 214 -1.87 0.44 -25.13
N THR A 215 -3.18 0.23 -25.24
CA THR A 215 -3.89 0.14 -26.53
C THR A 215 -4.32 1.50 -27.08
N GLY A 216 -4.08 2.58 -26.32
CA GLY A 216 -4.54 3.94 -26.59
C GLY A 216 -5.97 4.23 -26.14
N THR A 217 -6.72 3.19 -25.75
CA THR A 217 -8.04 3.30 -25.11
C THR A 217 -7.97 2.73 -23.70
N TRP A 218 -8.64 3.36 -22.74
CA TRP A 218 -8.66 2.88 -21.37
C TRP A 218 -9.27 1.48 -21.28
N MET A 219 -8.54 0.58 -20.61
CA MET A 219 -8.96 -0.77 -20.29
C MET A 219 -8.67 -1.05 -18.82
N ASP A 220 -9.67 -1.55 -18.08
CA ASP A 220 -9.46 -1.96 -16.69
C ASP A 220 -8.58 -3.21 -16.64
N ILE A 221 -7.35 -3.06 -16.13
CA ILE A 221 -6.40 -4.16 -15.94
C ILE A 221 -6.32 -4.50 -14.46
N ALA A 222 -6.61 -5.74 -14.07
CA ALA A 222 -6.55 -6.12 -12.66
C ALA A 222 -5.12 -5.96 -12.10
N PHE A 223 -4.98 -5.27 -10.97
CA PHE A 223 -3.69 -5.19 -10.28
C PHE A 223 -3.52 -6.41 -9.37
N THR A 224 -3.10 -7.53 -9.96
CA THR A 224 -2.96 -8.82 -9.25
C THR A 224 -1.49 -9.13 -8.94
N ILE A 225 -1.26 -9.89 -7.86
CA ILE A 225 0.08 -10.41 -7.52
C ILE A 225 0.63 -11.26 -8.68
N GLN A 226 -0.21 -12.13 -9.27
CA GLN A 226 0.21 -13.03 -10.33
C GLN A 226 0.80 -12.30 -11.54
N GLU A 227 0.22 -11.17 -11.92
CA GLU A 227 0.64 -10.41 -13.12
C GLU A 227 1.76 -9.41 -12.81
N TYR A 228 1.73 -8.77 -11.65
CA TYR A 228 2.62 -7.65 -11.33
C TYR A 228 3.75 -7.97 -10.35
N GLN A 229 3.85 -9.20 -9.83
CA GLN A 229 4.95 -9.58 -8.92
C GLN A 229 6.33 -9.39 -9.59
N GLY A 230 6.49 -9.80 -10.85
CA GLY A 230 7.76 -9.62 -11.57
C GLY A 230 8.15 -8.14 -11.74
N ILE A 231 7.17 -7.28 -11.98
CA ILE A 231 7.37 -5.83 -12.11
C ILE A 231 7.70 -5.22 -10.74
N PHE A 232 7.04 -5.66 -9.67
CA PHE A 232 7.37 -5.27 -8.31
C PHE A 232 8.81 -5.64 -7.92
N GLU A 233 9.23 -6.88 -8.19
CA GLU A 233 10.59 -7.33 -7.92
C GLU A 233 11.62 -6.54 -8.74
N LEU A 234 11.30 -6.21 -10.00
CA LEU A 234 12.14 -5.36 -10.84
C LEU A 234 12.32 -3.97 -10.23
N HIS A 235 11.23 -3.27 -9.86
CA HIS A 235 11.31 -1.96 -9.22
C HIS A 235 12.07 -1.99 -7.90
N LEU A 236 11.84 -3.03 -7.08
CA LEU A 236 12.54 -3.19 -5.81
C LEU A 236 14.04 -3.40 -6.01
N ASN A 237 14.44 -4.21 -6.98
CA ASN A 237 15.83 -4.39 -7.36
C ASN A 237 16.45 -3.09 -7.88
N CYS A 238 15.76 -2.33 -8.72
CA CYS A 238 16.23 -1.03 -9.19
C CYS A 238 16.44 -0.03 -8.04
N LEU A 239 15.57 -0.02 -7.03
CA LEU A 239 15.76 0.78 -5.82
C LEU A 239 17.01 0.35 -5.04
N TRP A 240 17.25 -0.96 -4.90
CA TRP A 240 18.45 -1.46 -4.21
C TRP A 240 19.73 -1.16 -4.98
N GLU A 241 19.75 -1.36 -6.30
CA GLU A 241 20.89 -0.99 -7.15
C GLU A 241 21.18 0.50 -7.07
N PHE A 242 20.14 1.35 -7.12
CA PHE A 242 20.28 2.79 -6.97
C PHE A 242 20.82 3.18 -5.57
N LYS A 243 20.34 2.53 -4.51
CA LYS A 243 20.86 2.72 -3.16
C LYS A 243 22.35 2.40 -3.08
N GLU A 244 22.76 1.26 -3.63
CA GLU A 244 24.16 0.83 -3.61
C GLU A 244 25.05 1.74 -4.46
N ALA A 245 24.59 2.13 -5.65
CA ALA A 245 25.30 3.06 -6.52
C ALA A 245 25.45 4.46 -5.91
N THR A 246 24.51 4.89 -5.07
CA THR A 246 24.50 6.22 -4.43
C THR A 246 24.85 6.19 -2.94
N LYS A 247 25.38 5.07 -2.43
CA LYS A 247 25.59 4.84 -0.99
C LYS A 247 26.44 5.91 -0.30
N GLU A 248 27.45 6.44 -0.99
CA GLU A 248 28.35 7.48 -0.47
C GLU A 248 27.63 8.81 -0.21
N PHE A 249 26.57 9.07 -0.97
CA PHE A 249 25.77 10.29 -0.90
C PHE A 249 24.47 10.10 -0.12
N GLY A 250 24.08 8.85 0.17
CA GLY A 250 22.84 8.53 0.89
C GLY A 250 21.57 9.03 0.18
N VAL A 251 21.57 9.07 -1.15
CA VAL A 251 20.50 9.73 -1.93
C VAL A 251 19.15 9.09 -1.69
N LEU A 252 19.02 7.76 -1.89
CA LEU A 252 17.73 7.07 -1.68
C LEU A 252 17.22 7.17 -0.23
N PRO A 253 18.04 6.92 0.82
CA PRO A 253 17.63 7.19 2.20
C PRO A 253 17.14 8.62 2.41
N GLY A 254 17.82 9.62 1.83
CA GLY A 254 17.43 11.02 1.89
C GLY A 254 16.08 11.31 1.21
N ILE A 255 15.83 10.70 0.04
CA ILE A 255 14.54 10.79 -0.66
C ILE A 255 13.42 10.20 0.20
N CYS A 256 13.58 8.97 0.69
CA CYS A 256 12.55 8.30 1.50
C CYS A 256 12.29 9.01 2.84
N LYS A 257 13.33 9.60 3.45
CA LYS A 257 13.16 10.44 4.64
C LYS A 257 12.35 11.70 4.31
N LYS A 258 12.70 12.38 3.22
CA LYS A 258 11.97 13.59 2.79
C LYS A 258 10.51 13.28 2.43
N MET A 259 10.25 12.16 1.77
CA MET A 259 8.88 11.73 1.44
C MET A 259 8.03 11.54 2.70
N TYR A 260 8.60 10.91 3.74
CA TYR A 260 7.95 10.75 5.03
C TYR A 260 7.68 12.09 5.71
N GLU A 261 8.70 12.95 5.80
CA GLU A 261 8.57 14.27 6.44
C GLU A 261 7.49 15.12 5.76
N VAL A 262 7.46 15.15 4.42
CA VAL A 262 6.43 15.88 3.67
C VAL A 262 5.03 15.33 3.94
N GLY A 263 4.86 14.00 3.98
CA GLY A 263 3.58 13.39 4.32
C GLY A 263 3.12 13.75 5.73
N TRP A 264 4.05 13.65 6.69
CA TRP A 264 3.81 13.98 8.09
C TRP A 264 3.42 15.45 8.32
N TYR A 265 4.07 16.40 7.64
CA TYR A 265 3.78 17.84 7.81
C TYR A 265 2.41 18.27 7.27
N VAL A 266 1.87 17.58 6.25
CA VAL A 266 0.55 17.91 5.69
C VAL A 266 -0.56 17.71 6.73
N ASP A 267 -0.44 16.73 7.62
CA ASP A 267 -1.40 16.50 8.71
C ASP A 267 -1.37 17.62 9.77
N ILE A 268 -0.18 18.08 10.17
CA ILE A 268 -0.03 19.15 11.18
C ILE A 268 -0.70 20.47 10.71
N LEU A 269 -0.62 20.77 9.41
CA LEU A 269 -1.23 21.99 8.85
C LEU A 269 -2.74 21.83 8.61
N CYS A 270 -3.23 20.64 8.28
CA CYS A 270 -4.66 20.39 8.12
C CYS A 270 -5.41 20.35 9.46
N THR A 271 -4.77 19.86 10.53
CA THR A 271 -5.38 19.76 11.87
C THR A 271 -5.45 21.11 12.62
N SER A 272 -4.60 22.07 12.26
CA SER A 272 -4.59 23.42 12.87
C SER A 272 -5.66 24.37 12.30
N HIS A 273 -6.33 24.01 11.20
CA HIS A 273 -7.44 24.78 10.61
C HIS A 273 -8.84 24.31 11.02
N HIS A 274 -8.93 23.29 11.89
CA HIS A 274 -10.20 22.77 12.43
C HIS A 274 -10.28 22.79 13.97
N SER A 275 -9.46 23.61 14.62
CA SER A 275 -9.55 23.89 16.07
C SER A 275 -10.30 25.19 16.33
#